data_AF-L0FA86-F1
#
_entry.id   AF-L0FA86-F1
#
_cell.length_a   1.000
_cell.length_b   1.000
_cell.length_c   1.000
_cell.angle_alpha   90.00
_cell.angle_beta   90.00
_cell.angle_gamma   90.00
#
_symmetry.space_group_name_H-M   'P 1'
#
loop_
_entity.id
_entity.type
_entity.pdbx_description
1 polymer ?
#
loop_
_entity_poly.entity_id
_entity_poly.type
_entity_poly.pdbx_seq_one_letter_code
_entity_poly.pdbx_strand_id
1 'polypeptide(L)'
;MRLALEVNPVKECQSCARRDEREVSSQILSYQIAHQLLSRVPGHIQVDGNFLILNLEGHDPLYFDLSLGSVRVRNLNIPFEQRYNREKAVDELVRKIMQEAQINPSYGTYTIDPITTLIVKLIEIYHARCCLHIASVHVQDANSIWEIKLHEDGPSGWIQSNGILRNSFGEEMSIQNWEHLRPEKLAMYVFGFYRFCSHFPSPTK
;
A
#
# COMPACT_ATOMS: atom_id res chain seq x y z
N MET A 1 -0.61 25.89 22.48
CA MET A 1 -0.79 26.84 21.35
C MET A 1 -0.83 26.01 20.07
N ARG A 2 -2.01 25.83 19.46
CA ARG A 2 -2.17 25.02 18.23
C ARG A 2 -1.87 25.94 17.04
N LEU A 3 -0.76 25.69 16.34
CA LEU A 3 -0.50 26.31 15.04
C LEU A 3 -1.57 25.82 14.07
N ALA A 4 -2.44 26.73 13.62
CA ALA A 4 -3.28 26.47 12.47
C ALA A 4 -2.36 26.48 11.25
N LEU A 5 -2.06 25.29 10.71
CA LEU A 5 -1.42 25.19 9.41
C LEU A 5 -2.42 25.74 8.39
N GLU A 6 -2.11 26.88 7.77
CA GLU A 6 -2.84 27.41 6.61
C GLU A 6 -2.58 26.48 5.42
N VAL A 7 -3.31 25.38 5.39
CA VAL A 7 -3.27 24.39 4.32
C VAL A 7 -4.11 24.93 3.15
N ASN A 8 -3.47 25.15 2.00
CA ASN A 8 -4.16 25.53 0.76
C ASN A 8 -4.49 24.26 -0.06
N PRO A 9 -5.75 23.79 -0.06
CA PRO A 9 -6.11 22.49 -0.64
C PRO A 9 -5.98 22.42 -2.17
N VAL A 10 -5.83 23.56 -2.85
CA VAL A 10 -5.63 23.62 -4.32
C VAL A 10 -4.14 23.44 -4.69
N LYS A 11 -3.23 23.54 -3.71
CA LYS A 11 -1.77 23.53 -3.92
C LYS A 11 -1.04 22.30 -3.35
N GLU A 12 -1.73 21.29 -2.82
CA GLU A 12 -1.07 20.22 -2.03
C GLU A 12 -0.60 18.98 -2.79
N CYS A 13 -0.98 18.77 -4.04
CA CYS A 13 -0.30 17.76 -4.87
C CYS A 13 0.74 18.49 -5.74
N GLN A 14 1.69 19.17 -5.09
CA GLN A 14 2.81 19.88 -5.74
C GLN A 14 3.86 18.92 -6.33
N SER A 15 3.74 17.61 -6.05
CA SER A 15 4.63 16.56 -6.55
C SER A 15 4.24 16.05 -7.95
N CYS A 16 4.01 16.97 -8.89
CA CYS A 16 4.13 16.67 -10.33
C CYS A 16 5.60 16.85 -10.79
N ALA A 17 6.57 16.47 -9.95
CA ALA A 17 7.92 16.26 -10.43
C ALA A 17 7.85 15.26 -11.61
N ARG A 18 8.62 15.50 -12.67
CA ARG A 18 8.80 14.56 -13.78
C ARG A 18 9.34 13.26 -13.20
N ARG A 19 8.44 12.33 -12.89
CA ARG A 19 8.77 11.02 -12.35
C ARG A 19 8.93 10.05 -13.50
N ASP A 20 9.79 9.06 -13.29
CA ASP A 20 9.81 7.92 -14.17
C ASP A 20 8.48 7.19 -14.03
N GLU A 21 7.63 7.27 -15.07
CA GLU A 21 6.34 6.59 -15.11
C GLU A 21 6.50 5.08 -14.92
N ARG A 22 7.67 4.54 -15.27
CA ARG A 22 8.03 3.14 -15.06
C ARG A 22 8.14 2.80 -13.58
N GLU A 23 8.80 3.62 -12.79
CA GLU A 23 8.96 3.41 -11.35
C GLU A 23 7.61 3.48 -10.63
N VAL A 24 6.82 4.51 -10.95
CA VAL A 24 5.45 4.66 -10.41
C VAL A 24 4.58 3.45 -10.73
N SER A 25 4.63 2.98 -11.98
CA SER A 25 3.86 1.82 -12.42
C SER A 25 4.36 0.54 -11.76
N SER A 26 5.67 0.38 -11.60
CA SER A 26 6.32 -0.77 -10.96
C SER A 26 5.91 -0.91 -9.50
N GLN A 27 5.89 0.20 -8.77
CA GLN A 27 5.44 0.21 -7.39
C GLN A 27 3.95 -0.18 -7.29
N ILE A 28 3.06 0.46 -8.06
CA ILE A 28 1.63 0.11 -8.04
C ILE A 28 1.40 -1.36 -8.39
N LEU A 29 2.03 -1.85 -9.46
CA LEU A 29 1.91 -3.25 -9.88
C LEU A 29 2.40 -4.22 -8.81
N SER A 30 3.50 -3.92 -8.11
CA SER A 30 4.02 -4.76 -7.02
C SER A 30 2.98 -4.99 -5.93
N TYR A 31 2.33 -3.92 -5.46
CA TYR A 31 1.29 -4.01 -4.43
C TYR A 31 0.03 -4.74 -4.95
N GLN A 32 -0.35 -4.51 -6.21
CA GLN A 32 -1.49 -5.21 -6.83
C GLN A 32 -1.25 -6.72 -6.95
N ILE A 33 -0.05 -7.11 -7.39
CA ILE A 33 0.33 -8.52 -7.50
C ILE A 33 0.37 -9.16 -6.11
N ALA A 34 0.97 -8.50 -5.13
CA ALA A 34 1.02 -9.01 -3.76
C ALA A 34 -0.38 -9.22 -3.17
N HIS A 35 -1.28 -8.25 -3.35
CA HIS A 35 -2.67 -8.36 -2.92
C HIS A 35 -3.40 -9.54 -3.57
N GLN A 36 -3.22 -9.76 -4.88
CA GLN A 36 -3.82 -10.91 -5.56
C GLN A 36 -3.24 -12.26 -5.13
N LEU A 37 -1.95 -12.31 -4.77
CA LEU A 37 -1.35 -13.53 -4.22
C LEU A 37 -1.91 -13.85 -2.83
N LEU A 38 -2.07 -12.83 -1.99
CA LEU A 38 -2.68 -12.96 -0.65
C LEU A 38 -4.15 -13.40 -0.70
N SER A 39 -4.86 -13.11 -1.80
CA SER A 39 -6.22 -13.61 -2.00
C SER A 39 -6.26 -15.12 -2.31
N ARG A 40 -5.12 -15.75 -2.57
CA ARG A 40 -4.99 -17.16 -3.00
C ARG A 40 -4.21 -18.02 -2.01
N VAL A 41 -3.31 -17.41 -1.24
CA VAL A 41 -2.48 -18.07 -0.24
C VAL A 41 -2.36 -17.13 0.97
N PRO A 42 -2.63 -17.60 2.20
CA PRO A 42 -2.44 -16.81 3.41
C PRO A 42 -1.02 -16.26 3.53
N GLY A 43 -0.88 -15.09 4.15
CA GLY A 43 0.42 -14.47 4.31
C GLY A 43 0.32 -13.03 4.81
N HIS A 44 1.45 -12.34 4.75
CA HIS A 44 1.55 -10.92 5.11
C HIS A 44 2.59 -10.21 4.26
N ILE A 45 2.50 -8.88 4.21
CA ILE A 45 3.52 -8.03 3.59
C ILE A 45 4.43 -7.40 4.64
N GLN A 46 5.66 -7.16 4.24
CA GLN A 46 6.62 -6.31 4.92
C GLN A 46 7.25 -5.37 3.89
N VAL A 47 7.62 -4.16 4.31
CA VAL A 47 8.25 -3.18 3.44
C VAL A 47 9.61 -2.84 4.02
N ASP A 48 10.65 -2.96 3.22
CA ASP A 48 12.04 -2.71 3.59
C ASP A 48 12.74 -1.93 2.46
N GLY A 49 12.87 -0.61 2.65
CA GLY A 49 13.39 0.30 1.63
C GLY A 49 12.61 0.19 0.31
N ASN A 50 13.32 -0.15 -0.77
CA ASN A 50 12.74 -0.34 -2.11
C ASN A 50 12.16 -1.75 -2.35
N PHE A 51 12.04 -2.57 -1.30
CA PHE A 51 11.49 -3.91 -1.41
C PHE A 51 10.15 -4.02 -0.69
N LEU A 52 9.15 -4.52 -1.41
CA LEU A 52 7.97 -5.13 -0.82
C LEU A 52 8.23 -6.64 -0.70
N ILE A 53 8.27 -7.13 0.53
CA ILE A 53 8.50 -8.54 0.85
C ILE A 53 7.14 -9.17 1.13
N LEU A 54 6.80 -10.22 0.39
CA LEU A 54 5.58 -10.98 0.58
C LEU A 54 5.92 -12.35 1.15
N ASN A 55 5.46 -12.60 2.37
CA ASN A 55 5.63 -13.86 3.08
C ASN A 55 4.33 -14.66 2.98
N LEU A 56 4.31 -15.65 2.07
CA LEU A 56 3.19 -16.57 1.91
C LEU A 56 3.42 -17.83 2.77
N GLU A 57 2.38 -18.32 3.43
CA GLU A 57 2.46 -19.52 4.26
C GLU A 57 2.89 -20.74 3.42
N GLY A 58 3.94 -21.44 3.85
CA GLY A 58 4.45 -22.63 3.17
C GLY A 58 5.27 -22.37 1.90
N HIS A 59 5.63 -21.12 1.61
CA HIS A 59 6.44 -20.74 0.44
C HIS A 59 7.62 -19.85 0.82
N ASP A 60 8.61 -19.75 -0.07
CA ASP A 60 9.71 -18.80 0.12
C ASP A 60 9.23 -17.35 -0.04
N PRO A 61 9.85 -16.40 0.69
CA PRO A 61 9.54 -14.99 0.54
C PRO A 61 9.76 -14.49 -0.89
N LEU A 62 8.80 -13.70 -1.37
CA LEU A 62 8.85 -13.01 -2.66
C LEU A 62 9.32 -11.58 -2.42
N TYR A 63 10.41 -11.19 -3.07
CA TYR A 63 11.00 -9.85 -2.94
C TYR A 63 10.67 -9.03 -4.18
N PHE A 64 9.69 -8.13 -4.06
CA PHE A 64 9.29 -7.21 -5.12
C PHE A 64 10.18 -5.97 -5.11
N ASP A 65 10.93 -5.75 -6.19
CA ASP A 65 11.72 -4.53 -6.40
C ASP A 65 10.79 -3.42 -6.92
N LEU A 66 10.52 -2.43 -6.07
CA LEU A 66 9.56 -1.37 -6.35
C LEU A 66 10.04 -0.41 -7.44
N SER A 67 11.36 -0.24 -7.62
CA SER A 67 11.92 0.66 -8.64
C SER A 67 12.10 -0.04 -9.98
N LEU A 68 12.58 -1.29 -9.98
CA LEU A 68 12.85 -2.03 -11.22
C LEU A 68 11.61 -2.71 -11.80
N GLY A 69 10.58 -2.95 -10.97
CA GLY A 69 9.37 -3.66 -11.39
C GLY A 69 9.66 -5.13 -11.66
N SER A 70 10.11 -5.84 -10.63
CA SER A 70 10.39 -7.27 -10.73
C SER A 70 10.11 -7.98 -9.42
N VAL A 71 9.90 -9.29 -9.47
CA VAL A 71 9.82 -10.14 -8.28
C VAL A 71 10.93 -11.17 -8.27
N ARG A 72 11.64 -11.25 -7.14
CA ARG A 72 12.70 -12.22 -6.90
C ARG A 72 12.24 -13.29 -5.92
N VAL A 73 12.53 -14.54 -6.25
CA VAL A 73 12.26 -15.70 -5.39
C VAL A 73 13.34 -16.74 -5.63
N ARG A 74 14.06 -17.13 -4.56
CA ARG A 74 15.26 -17.96 -4.66
C ARG A 74 16.24 -17.39 -5.70
N ASN A 75 16.49 -18.13 -6.78
CA ASN A 75 17.38 -17.75 -7.89
C ASN A 75 16.63 -17.21 -9.12
N LEU A 76 15.32 -17.03 -9.02
CA LEU A 76 14.48 -16.51 -10.11
C LEU A 76 14.30 -15.00 -9.96
N ASN A 77 14.39 -14.30 -11.09
CA ASN A 77 14.03 -12.89 -11.20
C ASN A 77 13.01 -12.74 -12.32
N ILE A 78 11.81 -12.26 -12.00
CA ILE A 78 10.68 -12.16 -12.93
C ILE A 78 10.36 -10.68 -13.14
N PRO A 79 10.85 -10.05 -14.23
CA PRO A 79 10.53 -8.66 -14.54
C PRO A 79 9.09 -8.52 -15.04
N PHE A 80 8.37 -7.51 -14.55
CA PHE A 80 6.96 -7.29 -14.89
C PHE A 80 6.77 -6.86 -16.34
N GLU A 81 7.58 -5.92 -16.85
CA GLU A 81 7.41 -5.33 -18.18
C GLU A 81 7.41 -6.38 -19.31
N GLN A 82 8.22 -7.43 -19.16
CA GLN A 82 8.33 -8.50 -20.15
C GLN A 82 7.13 -9.46 -20.13
N ARG A 83 6.34 -9.43 -19.06
CA ARG A 83 5.30 -10.42 -18.76
C ARG A 83 3.90 -9.81 -18.65
N TYR A 84 3.82 -8.51 -18.42
CA TYR A 84 2.58 -7.75 -18.30
C TYR A 84 1.97 -7.55 -19.68
N ASN A 85 0.78 -8.12 -19.86
CA ASN A 85 -0.04 -7.86 -21.03
C ASN A 85 -1.25 -7.02 -20.59
N ARG A 86 -1.35 -5.80 -21.11
CA ARG A 86 -2.43 -4.84 -20.80
C ARG A 86 -3.83 -5.40 -21.08
N GLU A 87 -3.96 -6.31 -22.05
CA GLU A 87 -5.21 -6.94 -22.44
C GLU A 87 -5.61 -8.09 -21.51
N LYS A 88 -4.64 -8.69 -20.80
CA LYS A 88 -4.85 -9.90 -19.99
C LYS A 88 -4.85 -9.65 -18.47
N ALA A 89 -4.82 -8.38 -18.08
CA ALA A 89 -4.90 -7.89 -16.70
C ALA A 89 -3.79 -8.44 -15.76
N VAL A 90 -3.76 -7.92 -14.53
CA VAL A 90 -2.81 -8.32 -13.47
C VAL A 90 -2.91 -9.82 -13.17
N ASP A 91 -4.09 -10.41 -13.29
CA ASP A 91 -4.36 -11.82 -13.02
C ASP A 91 -3.46 -12.79 -13.81
N GLU A 92 -3.18 -12.52 -15.09
CA GLU A 92 -2.31 -13.39 -15.90
C GLU A 92 -0.87 -13.33 -15.41
N LEU A 93 -0.38 -12.13 -15.05
CA LEU A 93 0.95 -11.95 -14.49
C LEU A 93 1.09 -12.71 -13.17
N VAL A 94 0.07 -12.62 -12.30
CA VAL A 94 0.04 -13.38 -11.04
C VAL A 94 0.07 -14.89 -11.31
N ARG A 95 -0.70 -15.39 -12.28
CA ARG A 95 -0.67 -16.81 -12.65
C ARG A 95 0.71 -17.26 -13.12
N LYS A 96 1.39 -16.46 -13.96
CA LYS A 96 2.75 -16.75 -14.42
C LYS A 96 3.75 -16.79 -13.26
N ILE A 97 3.68 -15.80 -12.35
CA ILE A 97 4.52 -15.75 -11.15
C ILE A 97 4.28 -16.99 -10.28
N MET A 98 3.02 -17.37 -10.03
CA MET A 98 2.71 -18.58 -9.26
C MET A 98 3.29 -19.84 -9.90
N GLN A 99 3.18 -19.97 -11.22
CA GLN A 99 3.72 -21.12 -11.95
C GLN A 99 5.26 -21.19 -11.86
N GLU A 100 5.95 -20.07 -12.11
CA GLU A 100 7.42 -20.00 -12.08
C GLU A 100 7.98 -20.18 -10.67
N ALA A 101 7.33 -19.56 -9.68
CA ALA A 101 7.70 -19.65 -8.27
C ALA A 101 7.21 -20.94 -7.58
N GLN A 102 6.48 -21.81 -8.30
CA GLN A 102 5.88 -23.04 -7.76
C GLN A 102 4.98 -22.80 -6.54
N ILE A 103 4.23 -21.69 -6.57
CA ILE A 103 3.26 -21.33 -5.54
C ILE A 103 1.95 -22.05 -5.85
N ASN A 104 1.55 -22.94 -4.95
CA ASN A 104 0.31 -23.67 -5.07
C ASN A 104 -0.80 -22.89 -4.33
N PRO A 105 -1.92 -22.58 -4.99
CA PRO A 105 -3.03 -21.92 -4.30
C PRO A 105 -3.53 -22.80 -3.18
N SER A 106 -3.84 -22.19 -2.04
CA SER A 106 -4.45 -22.91 -0.92
C SER A 106 -5.96 -23.05 -1.17
N TYR A 107 -6.55 -24.17 -0.74
CA TYR A 107 -7.98 -24.41 -0.92
C TYR A 107 -8.79 -23.63 0.13
N GLY A 108 -9.41 -22.53 -0.29
CA GLY A 108 -10.29 -21.72 0.56
C GLY A 108 -10.44 -20.28 0.07
N THR A 109 -11.45 -19.57 0.59
CA THR A 109 -11.53 -18.11 0.48
C THR A 109 -10.84 -17.51 1.70
N TYR A 110 -9.73 -16.79 1.48
CA TYR A 110 -8.98 -16.14 2.55
C TYR A 110 -9.36 -14.67 2.65
N THR A 111 -9.65 -14.22 3.86
CA THR A 111 -9.79 -12.80 4.14
C THR A 111 -8.40 -12.21 4.23
N ILE A 112 -8.07 -11.33 3.29
CA ILE A 112 -6.85 -10.53 3.35
C ILE A 112 -6.95 -9.61 4.55
N ASP A 113 -5.85 -9.48 5.29
CA ASP A 113 -5.73 -8.53 6.38
C ASP A 113 -6.22 -7.12 5.95
N PRO A 114 -7.15 -6.49 6.71
CA PRO A 114 -7.67 -5.17 6.40
C PRO A 114 -6.60 -4.08 6.28
N ILE A 115 -5.52 -4.18 7.07
CA ILE A 115 -4.40 -3.22 7.01
C ILE A 115 -3.67 -3.36 5.67
N THR A 116 -3.36 -4.58 5.27
CA THR A 116 -2.73 -4.86 3.96
C THR A 116 -3.59 -4.33 2.82
N THR A 117 -4.91 -4.55 2.88
CA THR A 117 -5.86 -4.04 1.89
C THR A 117 -5.84 -2.50 1.84
N LEU A 118 -5.80 -1.85 3.00
CA LEU A 118 -5.71 -0.39 3.11
C LEU A 118 -4.40 0.15 2.52
N ILE A 119 -3.25 -0.47 2.83
CA ILE A 119 -1.93 -0.08 2.30
C ILE A 119 -1.91 -0.17 0.77
N VAL A 120 -2.41 -1.27 0.21
CA VAL A 120 -2.48 -1.45 -1.25
C VAL A 120 -3.32 -0.34 -1.88
N LYS A 121 -4.47 -0.01 -1.27
CA LYS A 121 -5.39 1.03 -1.77
C LYS A 121 -4.79 2.43 -1.66
N LEU A 122 -4.05 2.71 -0.59
CA LEU A 122 -3.30 3.94 -0.43
C LEU A 122 -2.31 4.14 -1.58
N ILE A 123 -1.55 3.09 -1.91
CA ILE A 123 -0.60 3.11 -3.03
C ILE A 123 -1.34 3.29 -4.36
N GLU A 124 -2.38 2.50 -4.64
CA GLU A 124 -3.15 2.58 -5.90
C GLU A 124 -3.72 3.99 -6.16
N ILE A 125 -4.25 4.64 -5.13
CA ILE A 125 -4.96 5.91 -5.26
C ILE A 125 -3.98 7.09 -5.28
N TYR A 126 -2.98 7.08 -4.41
CA TYR A 126 -2.19 8.27 -4.10
C TYR A 126 -0.73 8.19 -4.55
N HIS A 127 -0.16 7.01 -4.83
CA HIS A 127 1.24 6.93 -5.24
C HIS A 127 1.51 7.69 -6.54
N ALA A 128 0.72 7.40 -7.59
CA ALA A 128 0.85 8.09 -8.87
C ALA A 128 0.63 9.60 -8.75
N ARG A 129 -0.32 10.03 -7.91
CA ARG A 129 -0.70 11.44 -7.80
C ARG A 129 0.25 12.22 -6.92
N CYS A 130 0.45 11.79 -5.68
CA CYS A 130 1.12 12.58 -4.65
C CYS A 130 2.38 11.92 -4.06
N CYS A 131 2.98 10.96 -4.79
CA CYS A 131 4.24 10.30 -4.40
C CYS A 131 4.15 9.68 -3.00
N LEU A 132 3.02 9.03 -2.73
CA LEU A 132 2.82 8.34 -1.48
C LEU A 132 3.88 7.25 -1.31
N HIS A 133 4.54 7.22 -0.17
CA HIS A 133 5.48 6.16 0.18
C HIS A 133 5.35 5.80 1.65
N ILE A 134 5.88 4.62 1.99
CA ILE A 134 5.94 4.14 3.36
C ILE A 134 7.34 4.50 3.85
N ALA A 135 7.43 5.50 4.72
CA ALA A 135 8.69 6.10 5.13
C ALA A 135 9.45 5.26 6.17
N SER A 136 8.72 4.61 7.07
CA SER A 136 9.31 3.79 8.11
C SER A 136 8.35 2.73 8.64
N VAL A 137 8.94 1.66 9.16
CA VAL A 137 8.26 0.66 9.98
C VAL A 137 8.95 0.68 11.35
N HIS A 138 8.24 1.15 12.37
CA HIS A 138 8.72 1.12 13.75
C HIS A 138 8.07 -0.03 14.51
N VAL A 139 8.83 -0.74 15.33
CA VAL A 139 8.25 -1.70 16.28
C VAL A 139 8.15 -1.02 17.64
N GLN A 140 6.94 -0.83 18.13
CA GLN A 140 6.66 -0.26 19.45
C GLN A 140 5.65 -1.14 20.18
N ASP A 141 5.97 -1.57 21.40
CA ASP A 141 5.08 -2.34 22.27
C ASP A 141 4.41 -3.53 21.56
N ALA A 142 5.23 -4.34 20.87
CA ALA A 142 4.83 -5.50 20.04
C ALA A 142 3.99 -5.18 18.79
N ASN A 143 3.76 -3.91 18.46
CA ASN A 143 3.07 -3.49 17.24
C ASN A 143 4.04 -2.91 16.21
N SER A 144 3.81 -3.25 14.94
CA SER A 144 4.44 -2.56 13.81
C SER A 144 3.66 -1.29 13.49
N ILE A 145 4.36 -0.17 13.32
CA ILE A 145 3.80 1.14 12.98
C ILE A 145 4.38 1.54 11.63
N TRP A 146 3.52 1.59 10.61
CA TRP A 146 3.86 2.11 9.29
C TRP A 146 3.59 3.61 9.26
N GLU A 147 4.62 4.42 9.02
CA GLU A 147 4.45 5.82 8.65
C GLU A 147 4.20 5.92 7.14
N ILE A 148 3.03 6.43 6.77
CA ILE A 148 2.65 6.69 5.38
C ILE A 148 2.78 8.19 5.13
N LYS A 149 3.60 8.58 4.15
CA LYS A 149 3.80 9.99 3.79
C LYS A 149 3.28 10.28 2.41
N LEU A 150 2.57 11.38 2.24
CA LEU A 150 2.31 11.98 0.94
C LEU A 150 3.56 12.79 0.57
N HIS A 151 4.43 12.27 -0.30
CA HIS A 151 5.76 12.81 -0.63
C HIS A 151 6.70 13.04 0.58
N GLU A 152 7.98 13.37 0.32
CA GLU A 152 9.04 13.38 1.34
C GLU A 152 8.78 14.37 2.50
N ASP A 153 8.32 15.58 2.17
CA ASP A 153 8.04 16.66 3.14
C ASP A 153 6.54 16.88 3.41
N GLY A 154 5.65 15.97 3.01
CA GLY A 154 4.21 16.23 3.07
C GLY A 154 3.51 15.62 4.28
N PRO A 155 2.16 15.69 4.29
CA PRO A 155 1.38 15.16 5.39
C PRO A 155 1.63 13.66 5.59
N SER A 156 1.80 13.27 6.85
CA SER A 156 1.98 11.87 7.25
C SER A 156 0.79 11.33 8.05
N GLY A 157 0.57 10.03 7.94
CA GLY A 157 -0.34 9.25 8.76
C GLY A 157 0.35 7.99 9.24
N TRP A 158 -0.17 7.38 10.29
CA TRP A 158 0.39 6.16 10.86
C TRP A 158 -0.66 5.07 10.90
N ILE A 159 -0.25 3.86 10.55
CA ILE A 159 -1.06 2.65 10.65
C ILE A 159 -0.34 1.73 11.61
N GLN A 160 -1.03 1.23 12.62
CA GLN A 160 -0.48 0.26 13.57
C GLN A 160 -1.00 -1.15 13.26
N SER A 161 -0.21 -2.18 13.54
CA SER A 161 -0.57 -3.59 13.30
C SER A 161 -1.76 -4.08 14.12
N ASN A 162 -2.11 -3.38 15.20
CA ASN A 162 -3.32 -3.62 15.98
C ASN A 162 -4.59 -2.99 15.35
N GLY A 163 -4.47 -2.35 14.17
CA GLY A 163 -5.57 -1.72 13.47
C GLY A 163 -5.83 -0.26 13.85
N ILE A 164 -4.98 0.37 14.67
CA ILE A 164 -5.12 1.80 14.99
C ILE A 164 -4.53 2.65 13.86
N LEU A 165 -5.35 3.55 13.33
CA LEU A 165 -4.99 4.58 12.37
C LEU A 165 -4.82 5.91 13.12
N ARG A 166 -3.71 6.61 12.89
CA ARG A 166 -3.47 7.96 13.41
C ARG A 166 -3.23 8.92 12.26
N ASN A 167 -3.95 10.02 12.20
CA ASN A 167 -3.73 11.04 11.18
C ASN A 167 -2.67 12.08 11.59
N SER A 168 -2.29 12.95 10.65
CA SER A 168 -1.33 14.06 10.84
C SER A 168 -1.69 15.04 11.97
N PHE A 169 -2.96 15.04 12.42
CA PHE A 169 -3.46 15.90 13.48
C PHE A 169 -3.47 15.22 14.86
N GLY A 170 -2.98 13.97 14.95
CA GLY A 170 -2.93 13.19 16.19
C GLY A 170 -4.28 12.56 16.57
N GLU A 171 -5.23 12.49 15.64
CA GLU A 171 -6.51 11.82 15.87
C GLU A 171 -6.33 10.32 15.60
N GLU A 172 -6.76 9.49 16.56
CA GLU A 172 -6.63 8.04 16.49
C GLU A 172 -7.99 7.37 16.29
N MET A 173 -8.02 6.30 15.50
CA MET A 173 -9.22 5.49 15.28
C MET A 173 -8.88 4.04 14.99
N SER A 174 -9.69 3.11 15.52
CA SER A 174 -9.61 1.70 15.14
C SER A 174 -10.26 1.46 13.76
N ILE A 175 -9.58 0.71 12.89
CA ILE A 175 -10.09 0.27 11.59
C ILE A 175 -11.38 -0.57 11.73
N GLN A 176 -11.56 -1.25 12.88
CA GLN A 176 -12.76 -2.04 13.18
C GLN A 176 -14.03 -1.18 13.19
N ASN A 177 -13.91 0.09 13.57
CA ASN A 177 -15.04 1.03 13.56
C ASN A 177 -15.56 1.28 12.14
N TRP A 178 -14.79 0.90 11.11
CA TRP A 178 -15.03 1.22 9.71
C TRP A 178 -14.96 0.02 8.78
N GLU A 179 -15.15 -1.20 9.28
CA GLU A 179 -15.22 -2.41 8.43
C GLU A 179 -16.29 -2.30 7.31
N HIS A 180 -17.29 -1.43 7.48
CA HIS A 180 -18.33 -1.15 6.50
C HIS A 180 -17.94 -0.09 5.45
N LEU A 181 -16.85 0.65 5.66
CA LEU A 181 -16.39 1.66 4.71
C LEU A 181 -15.52 1.02 3.64
N ARG A 182 -15.61 1.56 2.43
CA ARG A 182 -14.71 1.15 1.35
C ARG A 182 -13.27 1.57 1.70
N PRO A 183 -12.25 0.76 1.39
CA PRO A 183 -10.85 1.09 1.66
C PRO A 183 -10.39 2.46 1.14
N GLU A 184 -10.96 2.95 0.02
CA GLU A 184 -10.68 4.28 -0.51
C GLU A 184 -11.06 5.39 0.47
N LYS A 185 -12.18 5.23 1.20
CA LYS A 185 -12.62 6.20 2.23
C LYS A 185 -11.76 6.10 3.49
N LEU A 186 -11.36 4.88 3.88
CA LEU A 186 -10.41 4.66 4.97
C LEU A 186 -9.07 5.34 4.69
N ALA A 187 -8.57 5.17 3.47
CA ALA A 187 -7.31 5.74 3.00
C ALA A 187 -7.29 7.28 3.11
N MET A 188 -8.43 7.92 2.87
CA MET A 188 -8.54 9.37 3.02
C MET A 188 -8.42 9.86 4.47
N TYR A 189 -8.87 9.04 5.43
CA TYR A 189 -8.77 9.39 6.85
C TYR A 189 -7.33 9.37 7.34
N VAL A 190 -6.52 8.41 6.88
CA VAL A 190 -5.12 8.25 7.29
C VAL A 190 -4.35 9.58 7.15
N PHE A 191 -4.67 10.39 6.15
CA PHE A 191 -4.05 11.71 5.94
C PHE A 191 -4.84 12.89 6.49
N GLY A 192 -6.01 12.64 7.08
CA GLY A 192 -6.89 13.69 7.58
C GLY A 192 -7.45 14.60 6.49
N PHE A 193 -7.61 14.12 5.24
CA PHE A 193 -8.06 14.93 4.10
C PHE A 193 -9.37 15.69 4.35
N TYR A 194 -10.24 15.13 5.20
CA TYR A 194 -11.49 15.77 5.59
C TYR A 194 -11.34 17.10 6.35
N ARG A 195 -10.14 17.38 6.89
CA ARG A 195 -9.87 18.64 7.59
C ARG A 195 -9.70 19.82 6.64
N PHE A 196 -9.34 19.56 5.37
CA PHE A 196 -8.97 20.62 4.42
C PHE A 196 -9.65 20.49 3.05
N CYS A 197 -10.38 19.40 2.79
CA CYS A 197 -11.21 19.27 1.60
C CYS A 197 -12.65 18.90 1.96
N SER A 198 -13.60 19.80 1.67
CA SER A 198 -15.04 19.60 1.93
C SER A 198 -15.68 18.50 1.09
N HIS A 199 -15.08 18.14 -0.06
CA HIS A 199 -15.52 17.02 -0.90
C HIS A 199 -15.21 15.65 -0.29
N PHE A 200 -14.43 15.64 0.79
CA PHE A 200 -14.00 14.46 1.51
C PHE A 200 -14.59 14.51 2.93
N PRO A 201 -15.87 14.14 3.11
CA PRO A 201 -16.49 14.20 4.42
C PRO A 201 -15.72 13.31 5.40
N SER A 202 -15.63 13.78 6.66
CA SER A 202 -15.04 12.98 7.72
C SER A 202 -15.84 11.68 7.83
N PRO A 203 -15.21 10.49 7.82
CA PRO A 203 -15.93 9.24 8.05
C PRO A 203 -16.51 9.14 9.49
N THR A 204 -16.23 10.13 10.34
CA THR A 204 -16.69 10.22 11.74
C THR A 204 -17.83 11.21 11.98
N LYS A 205 -18.28 11.95 10.96
CA LYS A 205 -19.33 12.97 11.09
C LYS A 205 -20.50 12.70 10.15
#